data_AF-X1JIY1-F1
#
_entry.id   AF-X1JIY1-F1
#
_cell.length_a   1.000
_cell.length_b   1.000
_cell.length_c   1.000
_cell.angle_alpha   90.00
_cell.angle_beta   90.00
_cell.angle_gamma   90.00
#
_symmetry.space_group_name_H-M   'P 1'
#
loop_
_entity.id
_entity.type
_entity.pdbx_description
1 polymer ?
#
loop_
_entity_poly.entity_id
_entity_poly.type
_entity_poly.pdbx_seq_one_letter_code
_entity_poly.pdbx_strand_id
1 'polypeptide(L)'
;MNAQVIKSIEIPIVLYGIGYIRNLGDKELTKEQIESIRLLNKRAKLTSVRDGYTGKFLRDLGISDVHVIGDPAIFLDSEKTNQVVLDESKIKIGINVAWGD
;
A
#
# COMPACT_ATOMS: atom_id res chain seq x y z
N MET A 1 -19.67 -6.97 -5.10
CA MET A 1 -19.81 -5.59 -5.65
C MET A 1 -18.57 -5.13 -6.43
N ASN A 2 -17.35 -5.35 -5.92
CA ASN A 2 -16.10 -4.86 -6.53
C ASN A 2 -15.79 -5.42 -7.94
N ALA A 3 -16.21 -6.66 -8.21
CA ALA A 3 -15.87 -7.34 -9.47
C ALA A 3 -16.48 -6.68 -10.71
N GLN A 4 -17.67 -6.07 -10.60
CA GLN A 4 -18.29 -5.36 -11.73
C GLN A 4 -17.52 -4.07 -12.05
N VAL A 5 -17.15 -3.30 -11.03
CA VAL A 5 -16.34 -2.08 -11.17
C VAL A 5 -14.97 -2.38 -11.78
N ILE A 6 -14.27 -3.40 -11.28
CA ILE A 6 -12.95 -3.79 -11.83
C ILE A 6 -13.08 -4.23 -13.29
N LYS A 7 -14.17 -4.91 -13.65
CA LYS A 7 -14.41 -5.37 -15.02
C LYS A 7 -14.79 -4.25 -15.99
N SER A 8 -15.44 -3.18 -15.52
CA SER A 8 -15.85 -2.04 -16.35
C SER A 8 -14.72 -1.06 -16.65
N ILE A 9 -13.54 -1.22 -16.04
CA ILE A 9 -12.38 -0.40 -16.39
C ILE A 9 -11.81 -0.91 -17.72
N GLU A 10 -11.93 -0.08 -18.76
CA GLU A 10 -11.45 -0.39 -20.11
C GLU A 10 -10.01 0.05 -20.35
N ILE A 11 -9.56 1.08 -19.65
CA ILE A 11 -8.19 1.60 -19.75
C ILE A 11 -7.19 0.66 -19.05
N PRO A 12 -5.90 0.65 -19.47
CA PRO A 12 -4.88 -0.15 -18.81
C PRO A 12 -4.74 0.22 -17.33
N ILE A 13 -4.81 -0.78 -16.45
CA ILE A 13 -4.61 -0.60 -15.01
C ILE A 13 -3.13 -0.79 -14.69
N VAL A 14 -2.55 0.15 -13.95
CA VAL A 14 -1.20 0.06 -13.38
C VAL A 14 -1.31 0.16 -11.87
N LEU A 15 -0.91 -0.89 -11.16
CA LEU A 15 -0.81 -0.87 -9.71
C LEU A 15 0.62 -0.46 -9.33
N TYR A 16 0.78 0.79 -8.92
CA TYR A 16 2.09 1.39 -8.69
C TYR A 16 2.41 1.53 -7.20
N GLY A 17 3.46 0.84 -6.73
CA GLY A 17 3.94 0.94 -5.35
C GLY A 17 2.89 0.62 -4.27
N ILE A 18 1.96 -0.31 -4.55
CA ILE A 18 0.88 -0.61 -3.60
C ILE A 18 1.44 -1.25 -2.33
N GLY A 19 0.73 -1.05 -1.21
CA GLY A 19 1.10 -1.62 0.08
C GLY A 19 -0.08 -2.35 0.72
N TYR A 20 0.23 -3.43 1.43
CA TYR A 20 -0.68 -4.16 2.29
C TYR A 20 -0.17 -4.08 3.71
N ILE A 21 -1.04 -3.63 4.62
CA ILE A 21 -0.75 -3.53 6.05
C ILE A 21 -1.84 -4.29 6.79
N ARG A 22 -1.44 -5.09 7.79
CA ARG A 22 -2.33 -5.61 8.81
C ARG A 22 -1.84 -5.15 10.16
N ASN A 23 -2.75 -4.64 10.97
CA ASN A 23 -2.51 -4.32 12.36
C ASN A 23 -3.00 -5.44 13.27
N LEU A 24 -2.51 -5.43 14.51
CA LEU A 24 -3.02 -6.32 15.55
C LEU A 24 -4.53 -6.09 15.77
N GLY A 25 -5.31 -7.16 15.65
CA GLY A 25 -6.77 -7.12 15.78
C GLY A 25 -7.53 -6.89 14.48
N ASP A 26 -6.83 -6.70 13.35
CA ASP A 26 -7.49 -6.60 12.04
C ASP A 26 -8.19 -7.91 11.68
N LYS A 27 -9.44 -7.80 11.23
CA LYS A 27 -10.22 -8.93 10.75
C LYS A 27 -9.53 -9.58 9.54
N GLU A 28 -9.65 -10.90 9.45
CA GLU A 28 -9.23 -11.63 8.25
C GLU A 28 -9.97 -11.12 7.01
N LEU A 29 -9.26 -11.14 5.87
CA LEU A 29 -9.87 -10.83 4.59
C LEU A 29 -10.92 -11.88 4.25
N THR A 30 -12.11 -11.41 3.91
CA THR A 30 -13.16 -12.27 3.37
C THR A 30 -12.76 -12.83 2.00
N LYS A 31 -13.39 -13.94 1.61
CA LYS A 31 -13.19 -14.54 0.28
C LYS A 31 -13.47 -13.54 -0.86
N GLU A 32 -14.49 -12.70 -0.72
CA GLU A 32 -14.81 -11.68 -1.74
C GLU A 32 -13.70 -10.63 -1.87
N GLN A 33 -13.08 -10.22 -0.76
CA GLN A 33 -11.95 -9.29 -0.79
C GLN A 33 -10.72 -9.91 -1.44
N ILE A 34 -10.39 -11.17 -1.10
CA ILE A 34 -9.29 -11.91 -1.74
C ILE A 34 -9.51 -12.03 -3.25
N GLU A 35 -10.71 -12.40 -3.68
CA GLU A 35 -11.05 -12.50 -5.10
C GLU A 35 -11.02 -11.14 -5.80
N SER A 36 -11.38 -10.06 -5.11
CA SER A 36 -11.24 -8.70 -5.65
C SER A 36 -9.78 -8.32 -5.88
N ILE A 37 -8.89 -8.65 -4.94
CA ILE A 37 -7.43 -8.43 -5.07
C ILE A 37 -6.88 -9.22 -6.25
N ARG A 38 -7.24 -10.51 -6.37
CA ARG A 38 -6.84 -11.37 -7.48
C ARG A 38 -7.33 -10.84 -8.83
N LEU A 39 -8.60 -10.46 -8.92
CA LEU A 39 -9.18 -9.95 -10.14
C LEU A 39 -8.54 -8.63 -10.59
N LEU A 40 -8.28 -7.71 -9.65
CA LEU A 40 -7.63 -6.44 -9.94
C LEU A 40 -6.21 -6.67 -10.48
N ASN A 41 -5.42 -7.51 -9.82
CA ASN A 41 -4.06 -7.84 -10.27
C ASN A 41 -4.06 -8.57 -11.62
N LYS A 42 -5.00 -9.50 -11.85
CA LYS A 42 -5.14 -10.19 -13.14
C LYS A 42 -5.45 -9.24 -14.30
N ARG A 43 -6.16 -8.13 -14.03
CA ARG A 43 -6.48 -7.11 -15.04
C ARG A 43 -5.41 -6.03 -15.17
N ALA A 44 -4.50 -5.91 -14.20
CA ALA A 44 -3.41 -4.96 -14.26
C ALA A 44 -2.40 -5.36 -15.35
N LYS A 45 -1.94 -4.36 -16.10
CA LYS A 45 -0.84 -4.52 -17.05
C LYS A 45 0.52 -4.53 -16.33
N LEU A 46 0.57 -3.95 -15.14
CA LEU A 46 1.74 -3.93 -14.27
C LEU A 46 1.27 -3.92 -12.81
N THR A 47 1.91 -4.76 -12.01
CA THR A 47 1.79 -4.75 -10.55
C THR A 47 3.14 -4.51 -9.91
N SER A 48 3.23 -3.46 -9.10
CA SER A 48 4.40 -3.17 -8.28
C SER A 48 4.01 -2.84 -6.84
N VAL A 49 4.88 -3.24 -5.92
CA VAL A 49 4.72 -3.09 -4.46
C VAL A 49 5.90 -2.33 -3.87
N ARG A 50 5.67 -1.59 -2.78
CA ARG A 50 6.72 -0.78 -2.14
C ARG A 50 7.59 -1.55 -1.13
N ASP A 51 7.20 -2.78 -0.79
CA ASP A 51 7.86 -3.57 0.25
C ASP A 51 7.76 -5.08 -0.01
N GLY A 52 8.64 -5.84 0.64
CA GLY A 52 8.72 -7.29 0.49
C GLY A 52 7.54 -8.05 1.12
N TYR A 53 6.94 -7.50 2.18
CA TYR A 53 5.81 -8.12 2.88
C TYR A 53 4.58 -8.17 1.99
N THR A 54 4.20 -7.03 1.40
CA THR A 54 3.13 -6.91 0.41
C THR A 54 3.39 -7.81 -0.79
N GLY A 55 4.64 -7.85 -1.27
CA GLY A 55 5.03 -8.73 -2.37
C GLY A 55 4.83 -10.21 -2.04
N LYS A 56 5.20 -10.62 -0.81
CA LYS A 56 4.97 -11.99 -0.33
C LYS A 56 3.47 -12.29 -0.22
N PHE A 57 2.69 -11.39 0.38
CA PHE A 57 1.23 -11.54 0.49
C PHE A 57 0.56 -11.78 -0.87
N LEU A 58 0.90 -10.99 -1.90
CA LEU A 58 0.33 -11.18 -3.24
C LEU A 58 0.77 -12.51 -3.88
N ARG A 59 2.04 -12.91 -3.68
CA ARG A 59 2.54 -14.22 -4.14
C ARG A 59 1.83 -15.39 -3.46
N ASP A 60 1.58 -15.30 -2.17
CA ASP A 60 0.81 -16.30 -1.40
C ASP A 60 -0.63 -16.42 -1.91
N LEU A 61 -1.18 -15.35 -2.51
CA LEU A 61 -2.48 -15.36 -3.19
C LEU A 61 -2.44 -15.92 -4.63
N GLY A 62 -1.25 -16.28 -5.14
CA GLY A 62 -1.04 -16.81 -6.49
C GLY A 62 -0.74 -15.77 -7.55
N ILE A 63 -0.38 -14.53 -7.17
CA ILE A 63 -0.02 -13.45 -8.10
C ILE A 63 1.50 -13.42 -8.22
N SER A 64 2.04 -13.98 -9.31
CA SER A 64 3.48 -14.17 -9.49
C SER A 64 4.21 -12.98 -10.10
N ASP A 65 3.55 -12.21 -10.98
CA ASP A 65 4.14 -11.06 -11.67
C ASP A 65 4.04 -9.79 -10.82
N VAL A 66 4.85 -9.72 -9.77
CA VAL A 66 4.86 -8.63 -8.79
C VAL A 66 6.28 -8.08 -8.63
N HIS A 67 6.46 -6.82 -9.00
CA HIS A 67 7.75 -6.13 -8.91
C HIS A 67 7.87 -5.31 -7.62
N VAL A 68 8.91 -5.53 -6.84
CA VAL A 68 9.21 -4.67 -5.69
C VAL A 68 9.94 -3.43 -6.19
N ILE A 69 9.44 -2.24 -5.85
CA ILE A 69 10.01 -0.94 -6.18
C ILE A 69 10.23 -0.11 -4.91
N GLY A 70 10.92 1.03 -5.01
CA GLY A 70 10.98 2.00 -3.90
C GLY A 70 9.63 2.68 -3.66
N ASP A 71 9.41 3.21 -2.45
CA ASP A 71 8.18 3.93 -2.12
C ASP A 71 8.04 5.19 -3.02
N PRO A 72 6.94 5.32 -3.80
CA PRO A 72 6.70 6.48 -4.64
C PRO A 72 6.69 7.82 -3.90
N ALA A 73 6.52 7.81 -2.57
CA ALA A 73 6.65 9.00 -1.74
C ALA A 73 8.02 9.67 -1.84
N ILE A 74 9.05 8.99 -2.36
CA ILE A 74 10.36 9.58 -2.67
C ILE A 74 10.28 10.74 -3.67
N PHE A 75 9.23 10.80 -4.48
CA PHE A 75 9.00 11.88 -5.44
C PHE A 75 8.22 13.07 -4.87
N LEU A 76 7.81 13.00 -3.59
CA LEU A 76 7.13 14.12 -2.94
C LEU A 76 8.16 15.18 -2.52
N ASP A 77 7.91 16.42 -2.91
CA ASP A 77 8.64 17.56 -2.39
C ASP A 77 8.18 17.85 -0.96
N SER A 78 9.14 18.11 -0.08
CA SER A 78 8.82 18.56 1.27
C SER A 78 8.35 20.01 1.23
N GLU A 79 7.10 20.27 1.57
CA GLU A 79 6.63 21.63 1.86
C GLU A 79 7.06 22.04 3.28
N LYS A 80 7.61 23.24 3.42
CA LYS A 80 7.81 23.84 4.74
C LYS A 80 6.43 24.17 5.31
N THR A 81 5.99 23.43 6.31
CA THR A 81 4.80 23.78 7.07
C THR A 81 5.04 25.08 7.84
N ASN A 82 4.01 25.92 7.95
CA ASN A 82 4.05 27.08 8.83
C ASN A 82 4.43 26.58 10.24
N GLN A 83 5.53 27.12 10.74
CA GLN A 83 6.26 26.60 11.90
C GLN A 83 5.30 26.28 13.05
N VAL A 84 5.32 25.02 13.49
CA VAL A 84 4.91 24.73 14.87
C VAL A 84 5.93 25.48 15.74
N VAL A 85 5.48 26.51 16.46
CA VAL A 85 6.33 27.22 17.43
C VAL A 85 6.57 26.26 18.59
N LEU A 86 7.70 25.56 18.53
CA LEU A 86 8.09 24.58 19.53
C LEU A 86 8.91 25.29 20.62
N ASP A 87 8.41 25.32 21.86
CA ASP A 87 9.09 25.90 23.04
C ASP A 87 10.56 25.43 23.23
N GLU A 88 11.54 26.24 22.85
CA GLU A 88 12.97 25.87 22.85
C GLU A 88 13.55 25.53 24.23
N SER A 89 12.85 25.84 25.32
CA SER A 89 13.31 25.57 26.68
C SER A 89 13.24 24.10 27.10
N LYS A 90 12.66 23.22 26.27
CA LYS A 90 12.44 21.80 26.59
C LYS A 90 12.92 20.87 25.47
N ILE A 91 13.46 19.73 25.87
CA ILE A 91 13.69 18.59 24.98
C ILE A 91 12.33 18.03 24.56
N LYS A 92 12.14 17.85 23.25
CA LYS A 92 10.91 17.33 22.66
C LYS A 92 11.24 16.05 21.92
N ILE A 93 10.63 14.95 22.33
CA ILE A 93 10.79 13.65 21.69
C ILE A 93 9.48 13.32 20.98
N GLY A 94 9.52 13.25 19.66
CA GLY A 94 8.43 12.70 18.86
C GLY A 94 8.69 11.21 18.66
N ILE A 95 7.82 10.35 19.20
CA ILE A 95 7.89 8.91 18.98
C ILE A 95 6.78 8.54 18.02
N ASN A 96 7.15 8.19 16.79
CA ASN A 96 6.23 7.55 15.86
C ASN A 96 6.35 6.03 16.05
N VAL A 97 5.35 5.44 16.71
CA VAL A 97 5.29 3.99 16.88
C VAL A 97 4.53 3.41 15.69
N ALA A 98 5.25 3.11 14.62
CA ALA A 98 4.78 2.23 13.55
C ALA A 98 5.38 0.85 13.79
N TRP A 99 4.55 -0.11 14.20
CA TRP A 99 4.97 -1.51 14.34
C TRP A 99 4.85 -2.19 12.97
N GLY A 100 5.97 -2.55 12.36
CA GLY A 100 6.01 -3.37 11.15
C GLY A 100 6.36 -4.81 11.51
N ASP A 101 5.48 -5.75 11.18
CA ASP A 101 5.80 -7.18 11.13
C ASP A 101 6.44 -7.56 9.78
#